data_AF-A0A445BRF3-F1
#
_entry.id   AF-A0A445BRF3-F1
#
_cell.length_a   1.000
_cell.length_b   1.000
_cell.length_c   1.000
_cell.angle_alpha   90.00
_cell.angle_beta   90.00
_cell.angle_gamma   90.00
#
_symmetry.space_group_name_H-M   'P 1'
#
loop_
_entity.id
_entity.type
_entity.pdbx_description
1 polymer ?
#
loop_
_entity_poly.entity_id
_entity_poly.type
_entity_poly.pdbx_seq_one_letter_code
_entity_poly.pdbx_strand_id
1 'polypeptide(L)'
;MHAPEFPEYMNAGMEFSSRKVIIRAMKDYTIQRGVDYWVYETESLTFYAKCTQYESGCDWLIRVSMISRKYCCFIRRYNGSHTCTRATIFQDHSKLDSKQLQKQ
;
A
#
# COMPACT_ATOMS: atom_id res chain seq x y z
N MET A 1 17.03 -4.74 -23.22
CA MET A 1 16.53 -3.81 -22.18
C MET A 1 16.62 -4.54 -20.84
N HIS A 2 17.59 -4.20 -20.02
CA HIS A 2 17.67 -4.76 -18.67
C HIS A 2 16.55 -4.13 -17.84
N ALA A 3 15.61 -4.96 -17.38
CA ALA A 3 14.65 -4.52 -16.37
C ALA A 3 15.46 -4.09 -15.13
N PRO A 4 15.20 -2.92 -14.54
CA PRO A 4 15.93 -2.49 -13.36
C PRO A 4 15.75 -3.52 -12.24
N GLU A 5 16.83 -3.82 -11.53
CA GLU A 5 16.77 -4.63 -10.32
C GLU A 5 15.76 -4.02 -9.35
N PHE A 6 15.04 -4.89 -8.66
CA PHE A 6 13.73 -4.62 -8.07
C PHE A 6 13.77 -4.09 -6.61
N PRO A 7 14.44 -2.95 -6.28
CA PRO A 7 14.07 -2.23 -5.03
C PRO A 7 13.62 -0.77 -5.20
N GLU A 8 13.62 -0.17 -6.39
CA GLU A 8 13.42 1.29 -6.56
C GLU A 8 12.08 1.73 -7.20
N TYR A 9 11.11 0.82 -7.40
CA TYR A 9 9.90 1.12 -8.18
C TYR A 9 8.71 1.71 -7.40
N MET A 10 8.84 1.98 -6.08
CA MET A 10 7.78 2.64 -5.31
C MET A 10 8.30 3.90 -4.64
N ASN A 11 8.05 5.04 -5.28
CA ASN A 11 8.41 6.37 -4.79
C ASN A 11 7.21 7.32 -4.90
N ALA A 12 7.20 8.36 -4.05
CA ALA A 12 6.21 9.43 -4.18
C ALA A 12 6.30 10.08 -5.58
N GLY A 13 5.15 10.33 -6.19
CA GLY A 13 5.03 10.88 -7.54
C GLY A 13 4.87 9.84 -8.66
N MET A 14 5.10 8.56 -8.41
CA MET A 14 4.89 7.52 -9.43
C MET A 14 3.42 7.33 -9.78
N GLU A 15 3.12 7.35 -11.08
CA GLU A 15 1.80 7.16 -11.65
C GLU A 15 1.62 5.74 -12.19
N PHE A 16 0.43 5.19 -12.02
CA PHE A 16 0.01 3.88 -12.48
C PHE A 16 -1.28 4.02 -13.28
N SER A 17 -1.37 3.25 -14.37
CA SER A 17 -2.50 3.32 -15.31
C SER A 17 -3.84 2.86 -14.72
N SER A 18 -3.83 2.16 -13.59
CA SER A 18 -5.06 1.75 -12.90
C SER A 18 -4.85 1.33 -11.45
N ARG A 19 -5.95 1.27 -10.71
CA ARG A 19 -6.00 0.75 -9.33
C ARG A 19 -5.46 -0.69 -9.24
N LYS A 20 -5.76 -1.53 -10.23
CA LYS A 20 -5.30 -2.93 -10.24
C LYS A 20 -3.77 -3.01 -10.33
N VAL A 21 -3.15 -2.18 -11.17
CA VAL A 21 -1.69 -2.19 -11.36
C VAL A 21 -0.98 -1.73 -10.10
N ILE A 22 -1.43 -0.64 -9.47
CA ILE A 22 -0.78 -0.16 -8.24
C ILE A 22 -0.98 -1.11 -7.05
N ILE A 23 -2.14 -1.78 -6.94
CA ILE A 23 -2.36 -2.79 -5.90
C ILE A 23 -1.41 -3.97 -6.08
N ARG A 24 -1.20 -4.43 -7.32
CA ARG A 24 -0.23 -5.50 -7.60
C ARG A 24 1.19 -5.05 -7.23
N ALA A 25 1.60 -3.87 -7.68
CA ALA A 25 2.91 -3.30 -7.38
C ALA A 25 3.18 -3.18 -5.87
N MET A 26 2.18 -2.71 -5.10
CA MET A 26 2.26 -2.65 -3.63
C MET A 26 2.37 -4.03 -2.99
N LYS A 27 1.62 -5.03 -3.46
CA LYS A 27 1.67 -6.39 -2.91
C LYS A 27 3.05 -7.01 -3.13
N ASP A 28 3.57 -6.92 -4.35
CA ASP A 28 4.89 -7.44 -4.68
C ASP A 28 5.96 -6.75 -3.81
N TYR A 29 5.80 -5.44 -3.57
CA TYR A 29 6.71 -4.63 -2.76
C TYR A 29 6.70 -5.06 -1.29
N THR A 30 5.51 -5.19 -0.70
CA THR A 30 5.35 -5.52 0.73
C THR A 30 5.76 -6.95 1.03
N ILE A 31 5.51 -7.91 0.12
CA ILE A 31 6.00 -9.28 0.23
C ILE A 31 7.53 -9.30 0.25
N GLN A 32 8.17 -8.62 -0.70
CA GLN A 32 9.63 -8.57 -0.79
C GLN A 32 10.26 -7.93 0.45
N ARG A 33 9.60 -6.94 1.04
CA ARG A 33 10.07 -6.23 2.24
C ARG A 33 9.62 -6.87 3.55
N GLY A 34 8.80 -7.92 3.51
CA GLY A 34 8.27 -8.58 4.70
C GLY A 34 7.33 -7.71 5.56
N VAL A 35 6.63 -6.77 4.94
CA VAL A 35 5.76 -5.81 5.64
C VAL A 35 4.37 -6.41 5.86
N ASP A 36 3.94 -6.51 7.11
CA ASP A 36 2.53 -6.73 7.45
C ASP A 36 1.79 -5.40 7.47
N TYR A 37 0.70 -5.33 6.71
CA TYR A 37 -0.06 -4.10 6.53
C TYR A 37 -1.56 -4.34 6.42
N TRP A 38 -2.33 -3.27 6.63
CA TRP A 38 -3.76 -3.19 6.35
C TRP A 38 -4.01 -2.10 5.31
N VAL A 39 -5.08 -2.26 4.54
CA VAL A 39 -5.51 -1.31 3.51
C VAL A 39 -6.88 -0.77 3.86
N TYR A 40 -7.08 0.52 3.68
CA TYR A 40 -8.39 1.16 3.78
C TYR A 40 -8.52 2.27 2.74
N GLU A 41 -9.75 2.51 2.31
CA GLU A 41 -10.11 3.53 1.33
C GLU A 41 -10.91 4.62 2.04
N THR A 42 -10.61 5.88 1.72
CA THR A 42 -11.36 7.05 2.19
C THR A 42 -12.31 7.52 1.11
N GLU A 43 -13.36 8.27 1.47
CA GLU A 43 -14.40 8.74 0.52
C GLU A 43 -13.84 9.57 -0.66
N SER A 44 -12.63 10.12 -0.54
CA SER A 44 -11.96 11.00 -1.49
C SER A 44 -11.06 10.32 -2.55
N LEU A 45 -11.40 9.10 -3.00
CA LEU A 45 -10.60 8.32 -3.96
C LEU A 45 -9.13 8.15 -3.55
N THR A 46 -8.88 8.15 -2.25
CA THR A 46 -7.56 7.97 -1.67
C THR A 46 -7.61 6.68 -0.87
N PHE A 47 -6.57 5.87 -0.97
CA PHE A 47 -6.42 4.72 -0.11
C PHE A 47 -5.03 4.71 0.51
N TYR A 48 -4.95 4.01 1.63
CA TYR A 48 -3.75 3.91 2.42
C TYR A 48 -3.40 2.43 2.61
N ALA A 49 -2.12 2.12 2.55
CA ALA A 49 -1.54 0.93 3.14
C ALA A 49 -0.73 1.37 4.35
N LYS A 50 -1.03 0.84 5.54
CA LYS A 50 -0.32 1.16 6.78
C LYS A 50 0.18 -0.11 7.44
N CYS A 51 1.33 -0.04 8.11
CA CYS A 51 1.83 -1.17 8.87
C CYS A 51 0.81 -1.52 9.96
N THR A 52 0.69 -2.81 10.28
CA THR A 52 -0.15 -3.28 11.39
C THR A 52 0.24 -2.66 12.73
N GLN A 53 1.50 -2.27 12.89
CA GLN A 53 2.03 -1.60 14.09
C GLN A 53 2.01 -0.07 13.99
N TYR A 54 1.28 0.52 13.03
CA TYR A 54 1.24 1.97 12.83
C TYR A 54 0.78 2.73 14.08
N GLU A 55 -0.27 2.23 14.73
CA GLU A 55 -0.80 2.80 15.98
C GLU A 55 0.12 2.58 17.19
N SER A 56 1.14 1.71 17.06
CA SER A 56 2.16 1.46 18.08
C SER A 56 3.45 2.26 17.85
N GLY A 57 3.41 3.27 16.97
CA GLY A 57 4.54 4.17 16.70
C GLY A 57 5.31 3.86 15.41
N CYS A 58 4.91 2.85 14.63
CA CYS A 58 5.45 2.71 13.29
C CYS A 58 4.86 3.79 12.37
N ASP A 59 5.70 4.40 11.53
CA ASP A 59 5.26 5.43 10.59
C ASP A 59 5.15 4.93 9.15
N TRP A 60 5.36 3.63 8.91
CA TRP A 60 5.29 3.05 7.57
C TRP A 60 3.89 3.21 6.99
N LEU A 61 3.81 3.97 5.89
CA LEU A 61 2.59 4.16 5.13
C LEU A 61 2.88 4.38 3.65
N ILE A 62 1.94 3.91 2.82
CA ILE A 62 1.81 4.30 1.42
C ILE A 62 0.44 4.96 1.28
N ARG A 63 0.41 6.23 0.83
CA ARG A 63 -0.82 6.94 0.48
C ARG A 63 -0.92 7.01 -1.03
N VAL A 64 -2.03 6.56 -1.58
CA VAL A 64 -2.32 6.63 -3.01
C VAL A 64 -3.56 7.47 -3.24
N SER A 65 -3.53 8.34 -4.25
CA SER A 65 -4.73 9.02 -4.74
C SER A 65 -5.04 8.60 -6.16
N MET A 66 -6.32 8.46 -6.47
CA MET A 66 -6.80 8.33 -7.84
C MET A 66 -6.98 9.70 -8.48
N ILE A 67 -6.67 9.80 -9.77
CA ILE A 67 -7.07 10.92 -10.62
C ILE A 67 -8.36 10.51 -11.33
N SER A 68 -9.51 10.98 -10.81
CA SER A 68 -10.84 10.58 -11.29
C SER A 68 -11.02 10.70 -12.81
N ARG A 69 -10.45 11.74 -13.42
CA ARG A 69 -10.58 12.00 -14.87
C ARG A 69 -9.76 11.06 -15.76
N LYS A 70 -8.66 10.50 -15.25
CA LYS A 70 -7.73 9.66 -16.03
C LYS A 70 -7.82 8.18 -15.65
N TYR A 71 -8.54 7.84 -14.58
CA TYR A 71 -8.52 6.52 -13.93
C TYR A 71 -7.13 6.03 -13.50
N CYS A 72 -6.13 6.92 -13.54
CA CYS A 72 -4.78 6.67 -13.05
C CYS A 72 -4.70 6.81 -11.52
N CYS A 73 -3.68 6.20 -10.94
CA CYS A 73 -3.34 6.29 -9.53
C CYS A 73 -1.95 6.85 -9.39
N PHE A 74 -1.66 7.52 -8.27
CA PHE A 74 -0.28 7.86 -7.97
C PHE A 74 0.01 7.85 -6.48
N ILE A 75 1.26 7.55 -6.17
CA ILE A 75 1.75 7.54 -4.79
C ILE A 75 1.91 8.99 -4.34
N ARG A 76 1.06 9.42 -3.42
CA ARG A 76 1.13 10.74 -2.79
C ARG A 76 2.22 10.82 -1.74
N ARG A 77 2.39 9.75 -0.96
CA ARG A 77 3.32 9.69 0.16
C ARG A 77 3.80 8.26 0.33
N TYR A 78 5.08 8.13 0.61
CA TYR A 78 5.73 6.90 1.01
C TYR A 78 6.80 7.25 2.05
N ASN A 79 6.73 6.63 3.24
CA ASN A 79 7.61 6.95 4.35
C ASN A 79 8.90 6.11 4.41
N GLY A 80 9.20 5.31 3.38
CA GLY A 80 10.42 4.50 3.37
C GLY A 80 10.26 3.15 4.07
N SER A 81 11.39 2.52 4.38
CA SER A 81 11.45 1.26 5.13
C SER A 81 11.12 1.45 6.61
N HIS A 82 10.73 0.37 7.27
CA HIS A 82 10.54 0.33 8.73
C HIS A 82 11.19 -0.94 9.31
N THR A 83 11.34 -0.98 10.62
CA THR A 83 12.02 -2.06 11.35
C THR A 83 11.07 -3.00 12.09
N CYS A 84 9.76 -2.90 11.85
CA CYS A 84 8.80 -3.77 12.54
C CYS A 84 9.05 -5.22 12.16
N THR A 85 9.18 -6.07 13.17
CA THR A 85 9.22 -7.51 12.98
C THR A 85 7.87 -7.96 12.46
N ARG A 86 7.88 -8.82 11.43
CA ARG A 86 6.68 -9.47 10.91
C ARG A 86 5.94 -10.10 12.08
N ALA A 87 4.69 -9.73 12.30
CA ALA A 87 3.92 -10.27 13.40
C ALA A 87 3.75 -11.77 13.15
N THR A 88 4.10 -12.61 14.12
CA THR A 88 3.80 -14.04 14.10
C THR A 88 2.28 -14.18 14.17
N ILE A 89 1.64 -14.15 13.00
CA ILE A 89 0.26 -14.47 12.66
C ILE A 89 -0.61 -14.81 13.88
N PHE A 90 -1.53 -13.91 14.24
CA PHE A 90 -2.88 -14.38 14.53
C PHE A 90 -3.69 -14.21 13.24
N GLN A 91 -4.17 -15.34 12.73
CA GLN A 91 -4.88 -15.52 11.47
C GLN A 91 -6.09 -14.58 11.41
N ASP A 92 -6.40 -13.96 10.28
CA ASP A 92 -7.20 -14.61 9.24
C ASP A 92 -6.94 -13.98 7.85
N HIS A 93 -6.82 -14.83 6.82
CA HIS A 93 -6.43 -14.45 5.46
C HIS A 93 -7.61 -13.98 4.58
N SER A 94 -8.69 -13.46 5.17
CA SER A 94 -9.92 -13.07 4.48
C SER A 94 -9.94 -11.60 3.95
N LYS A 95 -8.81 -10.88 3.97
CA LYS A 95 -8.80 -9.40 3.80
C LYS A 95 -8.82 -8.87 2.36
N LEU A 96 -9.02 -9.71 1.34
CA LEU A 96 -9.17 -9.23 -0.04
C LEU A 96 -10.61 -9.14 -0.53
N ASP A 97 -11.58 -9.78 0.15
CA ASP A 97 -12.98 -9.80 -0.27
C ASP A 97 -13.97 -9.13 0.69
N SER A 98 -13.58 -8.74 1.91
CA SER A 98 -14.54 -8.10 2.81
C SER A 98 -14.71 -6.61 2.49
N LYS A 99 -15.83 -6.26 1.85
CA LYS A 99 -16.42 -4.92 1.91
C LYS A 99 -16.74 -4.59 3.38
N GLN A 100 -15.78 -4.06 4.12
CA GLN A 100 -16.02 -3.45 5.43
C GLN A 100 -15.68 -1.96 5.29
N LEU A 101 -16.71 -1.21 4.92
CA LEU A 101 -16.73 0.24 5.02
C LEU A 101 -16.75 0.59 6.51
N GLN A 102 -15.61 0.86 7.12
CA GLN A 102 -15.59 1.71 8.32
C GLN A 102 -15.46 3.15 7.86
N LYS A 103 -16.61 3.84 7.86
CA LYS A 103 -16.66 5.30 7.83
C LYS A 103 -16.17 5.83 9.18
N GLN A 104 -15.29 6.82 9.12
CA GLN A 104 -15.02 7.72 10.24
C GLN A 104 -15.90 8.94 10.07
#